data_AF-D3T365-F1
#
_entry.id   AF-D3T365-F1
#
_cell.length_a   1.000
_cell.length_b   1.000
_cell.length_c   1.000
_cell.angle_alpha   90.00
_cell.angle_beta   90.00
_cell.angle_gamma   90.00
#
_symmetry.space_group_name_H-M   'P 1'
#
loop_
_entity.id
_entity.type
_entity.pdbx_description
1 polymer ?
#
loop_
_entity_poly.entity_id
_entity_poly.type
_entity_poly.pdbx_seq_one_letter_code
_entity_poly.pdbx_strand_id
1 'polypeptide(L)'
;MDNLQGQASVERITMSAKEAAAYLGISYWLILEMAKRHEIPYIACGSRKLFRKEALDKWMEEQEKKALERPSQYGVLRKIY
;
A
#
# COMPACT_ATOMS: atom_id res chain seq x y z
N MET A 1 45.14 -4.15 15.21
CA MET A 1 43.92 -4.95 15.47
C MET A 1 42.86 -4.46 14.51
N ASP A 2 42.90 -5.00 13.30
CA ASP A 2 42.04 -4.61 12.19
C ASP A 2 40.63 -5.16 12.38
N ASN A 3 39.65 -4.26 12.46
CA ASN A 3 38.24 -4.63 12.57
C ASN A 3 37.69 -4.91 11.17
N LEU A 4 37.73 -6.18 10.77
CA LEU A 4 37.01 -6.72 9.62
C LEU A 4 35.51 -6.74 9.94
N GLN A 5 34.76 -5.74 9.50
CA GLN A 5 33.30 -5.85 9.36
C GLN A 5 32.90 -5.64 7.90
N GLY A 6 33.19 -6.65 7.08
CA GLY A 6 32.45 -6.87 5.84
C GLY A 6 31.09 -7.45 6.21
N GLN A 7 30.07 -6.61 6.38
CA GLN A 7 28.68 -7.05 6.36
C GLN A 7 28.20 -6.99 4.92
N ALA A 8 27.91 -8.16 4.33
CA ALA A 8 27.21 -8.24 3.06
C ALA A 8 25.84 -7.55 3.22
N SER A 9 25.71 -6.38 2.62
CA SER A 9 24.46 -5.61 2.60
C SER A 9 23.45 -6.34 1.71
N VAL A 10 22.60 -7.17 2.32
CA VAL A 10 21.42 -7.69 1.64
C VAL A 10 20.51 -6.50 1.34
N GLU A 11 20.39 -6.13 0.07
CA GLU A 11 19.48 -5.07 -0.35
C GLU A 11 18.04 -5.46 0.00
N ARG A 12 17.36 -4.60 0.76
CA ARG A 12 15.97 -4.84 1.13
C ARG A 12 15.08 -4.50 -0.06
N ILE A 13 14.43 -5.53 -0.60
CA ILE A 13 13.45 -5.38 -1.70
C ILE A 13 12.10 -4.82 -1.18
N THR A 14 11.85 -4.91 0.13
CA THR A 14 10.58 -4.51 0.76
C THR A 14 10.73 -3.27 1.64
N MET A 15 9.69 -2.43 1.62
CA MET A 15 9.53 -1.23 2.41
C MET A 15 8.76 -1.55 3.69
N SER A 16 9.13 -0.87 4.78
CA SER A 16 8.35 -0.81 6.00
C SER A 16 7.10 0.05 5.83
N ALA A 17 6.14 -0.07 6.76
CA ALA A 17 4.95 0.80 6.77
C ALA A 17 5.28 2.31 6.80
N LYS A 18 6.40 2.73 7.42
CA LYS A 18 6.80 4.15 7.41
C LYS A 18 7.30 4.59 6.05
N GLU A 19 8.12 3.78 5.40
CA GLU A 19 8.63 4.05 4.05
C GLU A 19 7.50 4.02 3.01
N ALA A 20 6.59 3.05 3.11
CA ALA A 20 5.43 2.98 2.23
C ALA A 20 4.48 4.18 2.42
N ALA A 21 4.31 4.67 3.64
CA ALA A 21 3.55 5.89 3.90
C ALA A 21 4.20 7.12 3.26
N ALA A 22 5.52 7.25 3.38
CA ALA A 22 6.27 8.31 2.72
C ALA A 22 6.22 8.20 1.19
N TYR A 23 6.28 6.97 0.65
CA TYR A 23 6.21 6.70 -0.79
C TYR A 23 4.86 7.11 -1.38
N LEU A 24 3.76 6.80 -0.69
CA LEU A 24 2.40 7.13 -1.12
C LEU A 24 1.98 8.57 -0.75
N GLY A 25 2.76 9.27 0.08
CA GLY A 25 2.41 10.61 0.57
C GLY A 25 1.25 10.63 1.56
N ILE A 26 1.02 9.55 2.31
CA ILE A 26 -0.07 9.43 3.30
C ILE A 26 0.47 9.27 4.73
N SER A 27 -0.42 9.39 5.72
CA SER A 27 -0.03 9.18 7.12
C SER A 27 0.31 7.70 7.40
N TYR A 28 1.27 7.48 8.31
CA TYR A 28 1.60 6.14 8.80
C TYR A 28 0.41 5.40 9.42
N TRP A 29 -0.50 6.14 10.06
CA TRP A 29 -1.69 5.54 10.64
C TRP A 29 -2.65 5.03 9.56
N LEU A 30 -2.86 5.81 8.50
CA LEU A 30 -3.73 5.45 7.39
C LEU A 30 -3.24 4.18 6.68
N ILE A 31 -1.93 4.06 6.42
CA ILE A 31 -1.41 2.86 5.75
C ILE A 31 -1.60 1.60 6.59
N LEU A 32 -1.44 1.70 7.92
CA LEU A 32 -1.70 0.58 8.83
C LEU A 32 -3.18 0.23 8.88
N GLU A 33 -4.06 1.23 8.86
CA GLU A 33 -5.50 1.04 8.86
C GLU A 33 -5.97 0.35 7.56
N MET A 34 -5.53 0.85 6.40
CA MET A 34 -5.79 0.23 5.09
C MET A 34 -5.24 -1.21 5.05
N ALA A 35 -4.06 -1.45 5.61
CA ALA A 35 -3.50 -2.79 5.68
C ALA A 35 -4.30 -3.70 6.63
N LYS A 36 -4.91 -3.19 7.71
CA LYS A 36 -5.83 -3.96 8.56
C LYS A 36 -7.13 -4.31 7.82
N ARG A 37 -7.62 -3.37 7.00
CA ARG A 37 -8.83 -3.54 6.17
C ARG A 37 -8.60 -4.37 4.91
N HIS A 38 -7.35 -4.76 4.62
CA HIS A 38 -6.95 -5.49 3.40
C HIS A 38 -7.22 -4.71 2.10
N GLU A 39 -7.21 -3.38 2.16
CA GLU A 39 -7.43 -2.50 1.00
C GLU A 39 -6.16 -2.26 0.18
N ILE A 40 -4.99 -2.45 0.78
CA ILE A 40 -3.67 -2.24 0.20
C ILE A 40 -2.88 -3.56 0.22
N PRO A 41 -2.10 -3.91 -0.83
CA PRO A 41 -1.30 -5.12 -0.82
C PRO A 41 -0.19 -5.03 0.23
N TYR A 42 -0.16 -6.00 1.14
CA TYR A 42 0.87 -6.09 2.17
C TYR A 42 1.28 -7.55 2.39
N ILE A 43 2.49 -7.73 2.89
CA ILE A 43 3.03 -9.02 3.32
C ILE A 43 3.06 -9.00 4.85
N ALA A 44 2.35 -9.93 5.47
CA ALA A 44 2.40 -10.14 6.90
C ALA A 44 3.66 -10.95 7.26
N CYS A 45 4.59 -10.34 8.00
CA CYS A 45 5.76 -11.03 8.55
C CYS A 45 5.72 -10.90 10.07
N GLY A 46 4.94 -11.78 10.70
CA GLY A 46 4.65 -11.70 12.14
C GLY A 46 3.95 -10.39 12.50
N SER A 47 4.57 -9.59 13.38
CA SER A 47 4.05 -8.28 13.79
C SER A 47 4.31 -7.16 12.78
N ARG A 48 5.14 -7.40 11.75
CA ARG A 48 5.51 -6.38 10.76
C ARG A 48 4.67 -6.53 9.50
N LYS A 49 4.28 -5.39 8.95
CA LYS A 49 3.70 -5.30 7.61
C LYS A 49 4.75 -4.74 6.66
N LEU A 50 5.08 -5.54 5.64
CA LEU A 50 6.04 -5.22 4.62
C LEU A 50 5.32 -4.95 3.31
N PHE A 51 5.81 -3.99 2.54
CA PHE A 51 5.23 -3.54 1.29
C PHE A 51 6.27 -3.66 0.19
N ARG A 52 5.91 -4.26 -0.94
CA ARG A 52 6.79 -4.29 -2.12
C ARG A 52 6.44 -3.11 -3.01
N LYS A 53 7.46 -2.39 -3.50
CA LYS A 53 7.25 -1.23 -4.38
C LYS A 53 6.40 -1.60 -5.61
N GLU A 54 6.78 -2.66 -6.31
CA GLU A 54 6.04 -3.15 -7.49
C GLU A 54 4.57 -3.50 -7.19
N ALA A 55 4.25 -3.93 -5.97
CA ALA A 55 2.87 -4.24 -5.58
C ALA A 55 2.07 -2.96 -5.30
N LEU A 56 2.70 -1.95 -4.69
CA LEU A 56 2.08 -0.64 -4.50
C LEU A 56 1.83 0.07 -5.83
N ASP A 57 2.79 0.01 -6.76
CA ASP A 57 2.65 0.62 -8.08
C ASP A 57 1.46 0.02 -8.85
N LYS A 58 1.37 -1.31 -8.90
CA LYS A 58 0.22 -1.99 -9.50
C LYS A 58 -1.09 -1.65 -8.82
N TRP A 59 -1.09 -1.58 -7.50
CA TRP A 59 -2.29 -1.19 -6.75
C TRP A 59 -2.73 0.24 -7.09
N MET A 60 -1.79 1.19 -7.22
CA MET A 60 -2.12 2.56 -7.65
C MET A 60 -2.77 2.55 -9.03
N GLU A 61 -2.19 1.84 -10.00
CA GLU A 61 -2.78 1.71 -11.35
C GLU A 61 -4.20 1.12 -11.32
N GLU A 62 -4.44 0.11 -10.47
CA GLU A 62 -5.77 -0.48 -10.29
C GLU A 62 -6.75 0.50 -9.64
N GLN A 63 -6.32 1.32 -8.67
CA GLN A 63 -7.17 2.34 -8.06
C GLN A 63 -7.53 3.44 -9.07
N GLU A 64 -6.58 3.87 -9.89
CA GLU A 64 -6.80 4.85 -10.96
C GLU A 64 -7.83 4.33 -11.98
N LYS A 65 -7.68 3.07 -12.40
CA LYS A 65 -8.66 2.41 -13.29
C LYS A 65 -10.05 2.32 -12.66
N LYS A 66 -10.14 1.87 -11.41
CA LYS A 66 -11.43 1.79 -10.69
C LYS A 66 -12.11 3.15 -10.56
N ALA A 67 -11.32 4.21 -10.37
CA ALA A 67 -11.85 5.58 -10.31
C ALA A 67 -12.43 6.03 -11.66
N LEU A 68 -11.76 5.69 -12.76
CA LEU A 68 -12.22 5.95 -14.14
C LEU A 68 -13.44 5.10 -14.52
N GLU A 69 -13.51 3.85 -14.07
CA GLU A 69 -14.56 2.90 -14.43
C GLU A 69 -15.86 3.06 -13.63
N ARG A 70 -15.91 3.94 -12.61
CA ARG A 70 -17.15 4.17 -11.86
C ARG A 70 -18.26 4.61 -12.82
N PRO A 71 -19.28 3.76 -13.08
CA PRO A 71 -20.40 4.20 -13.90
C PRO A 71 -21.15 5.28 -13.12
N SER A 72 -21.59 6.32 -13.83
CA SER A 72 -22.55 7.32 -13.36
C SER A 72 -23.87 6.63 -12.96
N GLN A 73 -23.90 5.93 -11.85
CA GLN A 73 -25.13 5.39 -11.28
C GLN A 73 -25.60 6.36 -10.19
N TYR A 74 -25.99 7.56 -10.63
CA TYR A 74 -26.97 8.34 -9.87
C TYR A 74 -28.23 7.49 -9.83
N GLY A 75 -28.55 6.95 -8.64
CA GLY A 75 -29.71 6.10 -8.44
C GLY A 75 -30.97 6.77 -8.98
N VAL A 76 -31.74 6.04 -9.79
CA VAL A 76 -33.02 6.52 -10.32
C VAL A 76 -33.90 6.89 -9.15
N LEU A 77 -34.16 8.19 -8.97
CA LEU A 77 -35.03 8.73 -7.93
C LEU A 77 -36.42 8.14 -8.16
N ARG A 78 -36.81 7.13 -7.37
CA ARG A 78 -38.12 6.51 -7.50
C ARG A 78 -39.17 7.51 -7.01
N LYS A 79 -39.94 8.03 -7.96
CA LYS A 79 -41.16 8.80 -7.71
C LYS A 79 -42.22 7.85 -7.17
N ILE A 80 -42.65 8.07 -5.93
CA ILE A 80 -43.84 7.45 -5.36
C ILE A 80 -45.02 8.33 -5.82
N TYR A 81 -46.04 7.72 -6.41
CA TYR A 81 -47.33 8.36 -6.73
C TYR A 81 -48.42 7.73 -5.87
#